data_AF-A0A0M9YVK8-F1
#
_entry.id   AF-A0A0M9YVK8-F1
#
_cell.length_a   1.000
_cell.length_b   1.000
_cell.length_c   1.000
_cell.angle_alpha   90.00
_cell.angle_beta   90.00
_cell.angle_gamma   90.00
#
_symmetry.space_group_name_H-M   'P 1'
#
loop_
_entity.id
_entity.type
_entity.pdbx_description
1 polymer ?
#
loop_
_entity_poly.entity_id
_entity_poly.type
_entity_poly.pdbx_seq_one_letter_code
_entity_poly.pdbx_strand_id
1 'polypeptide(L)'
;MDGPKTTFRATVNGKGELDRQGLRHGTYSVSYQAGGSQQVKRVTCTTSPQKPDGGKQDVKVTKVEVVILTPAGSVIDCAKGTTAEFDGKITATGPGKVRYYWTFASSSTPVSPGSVDFTPGTTSHALLHVVQVPGQANASTVSTFVILHLPDQKMSARSGQVTFTCEK
;
A
#
# COMPACT_ATOMS: atom_id res chain seq x y z
N MET A 1 -0.98 2.02 32.50
CA MET A 1 0.09 1.51 31.62
C MET A 1 -0.14 2.08 30.24
N ASP A 2 0.66 3.07 29.86
CA ASP A 2 0.62 3.73 28.56
C ASP A 2 1.25 2.80 27.50
N GLY A 3 0.42 2.29 26.59
CA GLY A 3 0.87 1.58 25.40
C GLY A 3 1.49 2.53 24.36
N PRO A 4 2.29 2.01 23.41
CA PRO A 4 3.03 2.84 22.46
C PRO A 4 2.08 3.73 21.64
N LYS A 5 2.22 5.05 21.80
CA LYS A 5 1.52 6.07 20.99
C LYS A 5 2.16 6.14 19.60
N THR A 6 1.97 5.11 18.78
CA THR A 6 2.29 5.20 17.36
C THR A 6 1.17 5.96 16.66
N THR A 7 1.42 7.24 16.36
CA THR A 7 0.49 8.07 15.61
C THR A 7 0.67 7.78 14.13
N PHE A 8 -0.37 7.27 13.47
CA PHE A 8 -0.39 7.00 12.04
C PHE A 8 -1.26 8.06 11.35
N ARG A 9 -0.74 8.71 10.31
CA ARG A 9 -1.50 9.64 9.46
C ARG A 9 -1.71 8.96 8.11
N ALA A 10 -2.96 8.83 7.70
CA ALA A 10 -3.33 8.32 6.39
C ALA A 10 -4.54 9.08 5.84
N THR A 11 -4.60 9.15 4.52
CA THR A 11 -5.68 9.81 3.78
C THR A 11 -6.78 8.78 3.50
N VAL A 12 -8.04 9.14 3.77
CA VAL A 12 -9.19 8.29 3.46
C VAL A 12 -9.57 8.41 1.98
N ASN A 13 -10.14 7.36 1.40
CA ASN A 13 -10.67 7.44 0.03
C ASN A 13 -11.94 8.34 -0.02
N GLY A 14 -12.46 8.58 -1.22
CA GLY A 14 -13.68 9.40 -1.43
C GLY A 14 -14.96 8.85 -0.77
N LYS A 15 -14.92 7.68 -0.13
CA LYS A 15 -16.00 7.07 0.66
C LYS A 15 -15.77 7.18 2.18
N GLY A 16 -14.67 7.79 2.62
CA GLY A 16 -14.30 7.90 4.02
C GLY A 16 -13.67 6.62 4.61
N GLU A 17 -13.24 5.69 3.76
CA GLU A 17 -12.60 4.45 4.22
C GLU A 17 -11.09 4.66 4.39
N LEU A 18 -10.58 4.21 5.53
CA LEU A 18 -9.15 4.16 5.84
C LEU A 18 -8.66 2.73 5.58
N ASP A 19 -7.60 2.56 4.79
CA ASP A 19 -6.96 1.26 4.65
C ASP A 19 -6.36 0.84 6.00
N ARG A 20 -6.74 -0.35 6.48
CA ARG A 20 -6.44 -0.85 7.84
C ARG A 20 -5.18 -1.71 7.90
N GLN A 21 -4.41 -1.78 6.82
CA GLN A 21 -3.23 -2.62 6.75
C GLN A 21 -2.16 -2.21 7.78
N GLY A 22 -1.80 -3.15 8.67
CA GLY A 22 -0.73 -2.99 9.66
C GLY A 22 -1.16 -2.57 11.07
N LEU A 23 -2.45 -2.31 11.31
CA LEU A 23 -2.96 -2.05 12.67
C LEU A 23 -3.02 -3.36 13.49
N ARG A 24 -2.31 -3.38 14.62
CA ARG A 24 -2.36 -4.49 15.58
C ARG A 24 -3.75 -4.56 16.23
N HIS A 25 -4.01 -5.64 16.97
CA HIS A 25 -5.25 -5.73 17.75
C HIS A 25 -5.26 -4.64 18.84
N GLY A 26 -6.35 -3.88 18.92
CA GLY A 26 -6.46 -2.80 19.89
C GLY A 26 -7.65 -1.87 19.65
N THR A 27 -7.84 -0.95 20.61
CA THR A 27 -8.76 0.18 20.46
C THR A 27 -7.98 1.36 19.92
N TYR A 28 -8.44 1.94 18.81
CA TYR A 28 -7.80 3.06 18.13
C TYR A 28 -8.72 4.28 18.13
N SER A 29 -8.14 5.46 18.29
CA SER A 29 -8.84 6.74 18.13
C SER A 29 -8.42 7.37 16.80
N VAL A 30 -9.34 7.45 15.85
CA VAL A 30 -9.14 8.13 14.57
C VAL A 30 -9.61 9.57 14.72
N SER A 31 -8.76 10.52 14.34
CA SER A 31 -9.09 11.96 14.34
C SER A 31 -9.05 12.45 12.90
N TYR A 32 -10.13 13.08 12.41
CA TYR A 32 -10.15 13.68 11.07
C TYR A 32 -10.62 15.12 11.10
N GLN A 33 -10.08 15.94 10.19
CA GLN A 33 -10.58 17.28 9.88
C GLN A 33 -11.29 17.23 8.53
N ALA A 34 -12.58 17.54 8.54
CA ALA A 34 -13.34 17.68 7.30
C ALA A 34 -12.99 19.03 6.65
N GLY A 35 -12.79 19.04 5.33
CA GLY A 35 -12.47 20.24 4.57
C GLY A 35 -13.49 21.35 4.84
N GLY A 36 -13.01 22.51 5.30
CA GLY A 36 -13.84 23.68 5.63
C GLY A 36 -14.20 23.85 7.11
N SER A 37 -13.79 22.93 8.01
CA SER A 37 -14.08 23.05 9.45
C SER A 37 -12.82 22.94 10.32
N GLN A 38 -12.69 23.83 11.31
CA GLN A 38 -11.58 23.77 12.29
C GLN A 38 -11.77 22.67 13.35
N GLN A 39 -12.94 22.03 13.41
CA GLN A 39 -13.20 20.97 14.40
C GLN A 39 -12.60 19.62 13.98
N VAL A 40 -11.78 19.07 14.88
CA VAL A 40 -11.27 17.70 14.79
C VAL A 40 -12.33 16.75 15.35
N LYS A 41 -12.93 15.91 14.51
CA LYS A 41 -13.84 14.84 14.97
C LYS A 41 -13.03 13.60 15.33
N ARG A 42 -13.32 13.02 16.51
CA ARG A 42 -12.74 11.76 16.98
C ARG A 42 -13.75 10.62 16.87
N VAL A 43 -13.30 9.50 16.31
CA VAL A 43 -14.06 8.25 16.22
C VAL A 43 -13.23 7.14 16.85
N THR A 44 -13.83 6.38 17.76
CA THR A 44 -13.19 5.22 18.38
C THR A 44 -13.52 3.98 17.56
N CYS A 45 -12.50 3.25 17.13
CA CYS A 45 -12.61 2.03 16.35
C CYS A 45 -11.94 0.87 17.10
N THR A 46 -12.56 -0.30 17.10
CA THR A 46 -11.97 -1.54 17.64
C THR A 46 -11.64 -2.51 16.51
N THR A 47 -10.45 -3.11 16.55
CA THR A 47 -10.11 -4.24 15.68
C THR A 47 -10.50 -5.55 16.39
N SER A 48 -11.45 -6.29 15.84
CA SER A 48 -11.93 -7.56 16.43
C SER A 48 -10.90 -8.69 16.27
N PRO A 49 -10.77 -9.61 17.23
CA PRO A 49 -9.93 -10.80 17.08
C PRO A 49 -10.52 -11.72 16.00
N GLN A 50 -9.78 -11.98 14.92
CA GLN A 50 -10.12 -13.03 13.97
C GLN A 50 -9.73 -14.39 14.57
N LYS A 51 -10.73 -15.24 14.79
CA LYS A 51 -10.55 -16.68 15.03
C LYS A 51 -9.87 -17.28 13.78
N PRO A 52 -8.83 -18.13 13.92
CA PRO A 52 -8.28 -18.84 12.78
C PRO A 52 -9.29 -19.89 12.35
N ASP A 53 -10.18 -19.55 11.42
CA ASP A 53 -11.05 -20.56 10.82
C ASP A 53 -10.22 -21.39 9.84
N GLY A 54 -10.05 -22.67 10.17
CA GLY A 54 -9.52 -23.71 9.29
C GLY A 54 -10.46 -24.06 8.14
N GLY A 55 -11.05 -23.04 7.49
CA GLY A 55 -11.88 -23.19 6.29
C GLY A 55 -11.00 -23.34 5.05
N LYS A 56 -11.44 -24.20 4.10
CA LYS A 56 -10.81 -24.37 2.79
C LYS A 56 -10.50 -23.01 2.14
N GLN A 57 -9.25 -22.80 1.75
CA GLN A 57 -8.87 -21.69 0.88
C GLN A 57 -9.43 -21.95 -0.52
N ASP A 58 -10.56 -21.33 -0.85
CA ASP A 58 -11.16 -21.35 -2.20
C ASP A 58 -10.87 -20.04 -2.97
N VAL A 59 -9.95 -19.22 -2.46
CA VAL A 59 -9.56 -17.96 -3.12
C VAL A 59 -8.84 -18.24 -4.42
N LYS A 60 -9.37 -17.68 -5.51
CA LYS A 60 -8.79 -17.72 -6.84
C LYS A 60 -8.52 -16.29 -7.30
N VAL A 61 -7.25 -15.91 -7.36
CA VAL A 61 -6.88 -14.61 -7.93
C VAL A 61 -7.14 -14.62 -9.43
N THR A 62 -7.88 -13.63 -9.91
CA THR A 62 -8.26 -13.48 -11.31
C THR A 62 -7.48 -12.36 -12.00
N LYS A 63 -7.00 -11.37 -11.24
CA LYS A 63 -6.25 -10.24 -11.78
C LYS A 63 -5.31 -9.67 -10.73
N VAL A 64 -4.11 -9.30 -11.18
CA VAL A 64 -3.17 -8.51 -10.38
C VAL A 64 -2.67 -7.36 -11.26
N GLU A 65 -2.65 -6.15 -10.72
CA GLU A 65 -2.27 -4.92 -11.43
C GLU A 65 -1.45 -4.03 -10.51
N VAL A 66 -0.59 -3.18 -11.10
CA VAL A 66 0.08 -2.11 -10.37
C VAL A 66 -0.03 -0.82 -11.16
N VAL A 67 -0.55 0.22 -10.51
CA VAL A 67 -0.73 1.56 -11.07
C VAL A 67 0.26 2.52 -10.41
N ILE A 68 0.78 3.47 -11.19
CA ILE A 68 1.61 4.55 -10.68
C ILE A 68 0.70 5.63 -10.10
N LEU A 69 0.94 6.05 -8.86
CA LEU A 69 0.27 7.21 -8.26
C LEU A 69 1.13 8.48 -8.32
N THR A 70 2.44 8.31 -8.48
CA THR A 70 3.37 9.45 -8.62
C THR A 70 3.02 10.30 -9.84
N PRO A 71 2.90 11.63 -9.71
CA PRO A 71 2.62 12.51 -10.84
C PRO A 71 3.70 12.41 -11.93
N ALA A 72 3.26 12.31 -13.18
CA ALA A 72 4.15 12.35 -14.34
C ALA A 72 4.80 13.74 -14.48
N GLY A 73 6.06 13.78 -14.93
CA GLY A 73 6.79 15.03 -15.15
C GLY A 73 7.29 15.72 -13.89
N SER A 74 7.34 15.00 -12.76
CA SER A 74 7.88 15.52 -11.51
C SER A 74 9.35 15.93 -11.66
N VAL A 75 9.63 17.20 -11.37
CA VAL A 75 10.98 17.76 -11.28
C VAL A 75 11.42 17.74 -9.82
N ILE A 76 12.61 17.20 -9.54
CA ILE A 76 13.13 17.02 -8.18
C ILE A 76 14.60 17.40 -8.08
N ASP A 77 15.05 17.74 -6.86
CA ASP A 77 16.47 17.73 -6.52
C ASP A 77 16.96 16.28 -6.41
N CYS A 78 17.61 15.78 -7.47
CA CYS A 78 18.11 14.40 -7.52
C CYS A 78 19.29 14.13 -6.59
N ALA A 79 19.94 15.15 -6.01
CA ALA A 79 20.92 14.92 -4.96
C ALA A 79 20.24 14.48 -3.66
N LYS A 80 18.96 14.80 -3.49
CA LYS A 80 18.12 14.33 -2.40
C LYS A 80 17.35 13.08 -2.81
N GLY A 81 17.16 12.16 -1.88
CA GLY A 81 16.25 11.04 -2.08
C GLY A 81 14.81 11.54 -2.26
N THR A 82 14.03 10.86 -3.09
CA THR A 82 12.61 11.16 -3.34
C THR A 82 11.73 9.95 -3.03
N THR A 83 10.42 10.10 -3.18
CA THR A 83 9.45 9.02 -3.03
C THR A 83 8.66 8.78 -4.31
N ALA A 84 8.47 7.52 -4.66
CA ALA A 84 7.55 7.08 -5.69
C ALA A 84 6.43 6.24 -5.07
N GLU A 85 5.20 6.58 -5.39
CA GLU A 85 3.98 5.92 -4.91
C GLU A 85 3.34 5.06 -6.01
N PHE A 86 2.88 3.88 -5.60
CA PHE A 86 2.25 2.86 -6.44
C PHE A 86 1.04 2.27 -5.72
N ASP A 87 0.01 1.88 -6.48
CA ASP A 87 -1.14 1.13 -5.98
C ASP A 87 -1.19 -0.26 -6.62
N GLY A 88 -1.08 -1.29 -5.80
CA GLY A 88 -1.26 -2.67 -6.23
C GLY A 88 -2.70 -3.10 -6.07
N LYS A 89 -3.32 -3.66 -7.11
CA LYS A 89 -4.67 -4.18 -7.05
C LYS A 89 -4.68 -5.68 -7.23
N ILE A 90 -5.24 -6.40 -6.26
CA ILE A 90 -5.50 -7.84 -6.36
C ILE A 90 -7.00 -8.04 -6.47
N THR A 91 -7.44 -8.71 -7.53
CA THR A 91 -8.84 -9.13 -7.73
C THR A 91 -8.93 -10.64 -7.61
N ALA A 92 -9.88 -11.14 -6.84
CA ALA A 92 -10.07 -12.56 -6.63
C ALA A 92 -11.55 -12.94 -6.51
N THR A 93 -11.82 -14.22 -6.66
CA THR A 93 -13.12 -14.85 -6.40
C THR A 93 -12.98 -15.88 -5.30
N GLY A 94 -14.02 -16.01 -4.46
CA GLY A 94 -14.04 -16.97 -3.36
C GLY A 94 -13.27 -16.47 -2.12
N PRO A 95 -13.60 -17.02 -0.94
CA PRO A 95 -12.97 -16.61 0.29
C PRO A 95 -11.60 -17.25 0.48
N GLY A 96 -10.69 -16.51 1.11
CA GLY A 96 -9.39 -17.02 1.51
C GLY A 96 -8.32 -15.94 1.58
N LYS A 97 -7.14 -16.35 2.02
CA LYS A 97 -6.01 -15.46 2.27
C LYS A 97 -5.02 -15.50 1.11
N VAL A 98 -4.61 -14.32 0.63
CA VAL A 98 -3.59 -14.16 -0.42
C VAL A 98 -2.39 -13.43 0.17
N ARG A 99 -1.22 -14.07 0.14
CA ARG A 99 0.05 -13.45 0.53
C ARG A 99 0.64 -12.67 -0.64
N TYR A 100 1.35 -11.59 -0.32
CA TYR A 100 2.06 -10.78 -1.30
C TYR A 100 3.39 -10.26 -0.77
N TYR A 101 4.27 -9.88 -1.69
CA TYR A 101 5.44 -9.06 -1.41
C TYR A 101 5.77 -8.21 -2.63
N TRP A 102 6.60 -7.18 -2.43
CA TRP A 102 7.05 -6.28 -3.49
C TRP A 102 8.53 -6.49 -3.78
N THR A 103 8.96 -6.17 -4.99
CA THR A 103 10.38 -5.98 -5.34
C THR A 103 10.56 -4.69 -6.13
N PHE A 104 11.78 -4.17 -6.15
CA PHE A 104 12.11 -2.90 -6.79
C PHE A 104 12.96 -3.10 -8.04
N ALA A 105 12.94 -2.11 -8.95
CA ALA A 105 13.74 -2.14 -10.17
C ALA A 105 15.23 -2.47 -9.94
N SER A 106 15.80 -1.98 -8.84
CA SER A 106 17.20 -2.15 -8.48
C SER A 106 17.48 -3.38 -7.61
N SER A 107 16.45 -4.12 -7.16
CA SER A 107 16.64 -5.24 -6.23
C SER A 107 15.52 -6.28 -6.30
N SER A 108 15.92 -7.55 -6.38
CA SER A 108 15.03 -8.70 -6.23
C SER A 108 14.72 -9.05 -4.77
N THR A 109 15.28 -8.32 -3.80
CA THR A 109 14.99 -8.55 -2.38
C THR A 109 13.52 -8.26 -2.09
N PRO A 110 12.78 -9.22 -1.51
CA PRO A 110 11.40 -9.00 -1.10
C PRO A 110 11.29 -7.90 -0.05
N VAL A 111 10.34 -7.00 -0.24
CA VAL A 111 10.02 -5.91 0.70
C VAL A 111 8.53 -5.84 0.95
N SER A 112 8.18 -5.23 2.10
CA SER A 112 6.79 -5.03 2.53
C SER A 112 5.91 -6.28 2.36
N PRO A 113 6.32 -7.46 2.88
CA PRO A 113 5.50 -8.66 2.79
C PRO A 113 4.21 -8.46 3.57
N GLY A 114 3.11 -8.97 3.03
CA GLY A 114 1.79 -8.84 3.64
C GLY A 114 0.82 -9.92 3.18
N SER A 115 -0.41 -9.77 3.63
CA SER A 115 -1.50 -10.66 3.24
C SER A 115 -2.83 -9.93 3.25
N VAL A 116 -3.70 -10.28 2.30
CA VAL A 116 -5.08 -9.81 2.25
C VAL A 116 -6.04 -10.97 2.41
N ASP A 117 -7.11 -10.73 3.17
CA ASP A 117 -8.18 -11.71 3.35
C ASP A 117 -9.35 -11.35 2.44
N PHE A 118 -9.68 -12.24 1.52
CA PHE A 118 -10.91 -12.19 0.75
C PHE A 118 -12.00 -12.86 1.58
N THR A 119 -12.93 -12.06 2.10
CA THR A 119 -14.15 -12.55 2.74
C THR A 119 -15.28 -12.66 1.69
N PRO A 120 -16.36 -13.40 1.96
CA PRO A 120 -17.52 -13.40 1.08
C PRO A 120 -17.98 -11.97 0.73
N GLY A 121 -18.09 -11.66 -0.56
CA GLY A 121 -18.46 -10.33 -1.06
C GLY A 121 -17.28 -9.38 -1.30
N THR A 122 -16.08 -9.67 -0.78
CA THR A 122 -14.87 -8.92 -1.11
C THR A 122 -14.26 -9.48 -2.39
N THR A 123 -14.19 -8.68 -3.44
CA THR A 123 -13.65 -9.10 -4.75
C THR A 123 -12.32 -8.47 -5.09
N SER A 124 -11.92 -7.39 -4.40
CA SER A 124 -10.66 -6.70 -4.67
C SER A 124 -10.07 -6.03 -3.44
N HIS A 125 -8.75 -6.00 -3.38
CA HIS A 125 -7.96 -5.22 -2.42
C HIS A 125 -7.00 -4.29 -3.16
N ALA A 126 -6.82 -3.08 -2.61
CA ALA A 126 -5.80 -2.12 -3.01
C ALA A 126 -4.63 -2.18 -2.00
N LEU A 127 -3.42 -1.95 -2.47
CA LEU A 127 -2.17 -2.13 -1.74
C LEU A 127 -1.27 -0.94 -2.03
N LEU A 128 -1.40 0.12 -1.23
CA LEU A 128 -0.53 1.28 -1.36
C LEU A 128 0.92 0.89 -1.02
N HIS A 129 1.83 1.23 -1.92
CA HIS A 129 3.24 1.04 -1.71
C HIS A 129 4.03 2.30 -2.03
N VAL A 130 4.81 2.78 -1.06
CA VAL A 130 5.67 3.95 -1.17
C VAL A 130 7.11 3.50 -1.16
N VAL A 131 7.87 3.93 -2.16
CA VAL A 131 9.26 3.55 -2.38
C VAL A 131 10.14 4.77 -2.21
N GLN A 132 11.19 4.64 -1.41
CA GLN A 132 12.22 5.64 -1.35
C GLN A 132 13.21 5.42 -2.49
N VAL A 133 13.30 6.39 -3.38
CA VAL A 133 14.25 6.39 -4.49
C VAL A 133 15.50 7.13 -4.01
N PRO A 134 16.66 6.47 -3.94
CA PRO A 134 17.87 7.09 -3.44
C PRO A 134 18.29 8.24 -4.35
N GLY A 135 18.87 9.28 -3.75
CA GLY A 135 19.44 10.40 -4.50
C GLY A 135 20.60 9.93 -5.38
N GLN A 136 20.64 10.45 -6.59
CA GLN A 136 21.73 10.23 -7.55
C GLN A 136 22.28 11.60 -7.97
N ALA A 137 23.35 12.02 -7.29
CA ALA A 137 24.05 13.26 -7.63
C ALA A 137 24.51 13.23 -9.10
N ASN A 138 24.38 14.36 -9.80
CA ASN A 138 24.73 14.54 -11.22
C ASN A 138 23.90 13.72 -12.22
N ALA A 139 22.82 13.06 -11.80
CA ALA A 139 21.88 12.46 -12.73
C ALA A 139 21.05 13.55 -13.43
N SER A 140 20.71 13.36 -14.71
CA SER A 140 19.72 14.18 -15.43
C SER A 140 18.30 13.67 -15.23
N THR A 141 18.15 12.37 -14.96
CA THR A 141 16.90 11.70 -14.65
C THR A 141 17.13 10.55 -13.68
N VAL A 142 16.17 10.30 -12.79
CA VAL A 142 16.13 9.10 -11.95
C VAL A 142 14.84 8.35 -12.25
N SER A 143 14.90 7.03 -12.37
CA SER A 143 13.71 6.22 -12.67
C SER A 143 13.59 5.00 -11.76
N THR A 144 12.36 4.57 -11.52
CA THR A 144 12.07 3.37 -10.74
C THR A 144 10.78 2.68 -11.22
N PHE A 145 10.62 1.41 -10.89
CA PHE A 145 9.39 0.65 -11.03
C PHE A 145 9.33 -0.41 -9.94
N VAL A 146 8.14 -0.97 -9.71
CA VAL A 146 7.92 -2.04 -8.73
C VAL A 146 7.32 -3.27 -9.40
N ILE A 147 7.47 -4.40 -8.73
CA ILE A 147 6.76 -5.64 -9.09
C ILE A 147 6.05 -6.14 -7.84
N LEU A 148 4.74 -6.36 -7.93
CA LEU A 148 3.93 -7.04 -6.93
C LEU A 148 3.93 -8.53 -7.23
N HIS A 149 4.24 -9.35 -6.24
CA HIS A 149 4.29 -10.81 -6.37
C HIS A 149 3.28 -11.47 -5.44
N LEU A 150 2.55 -12.45 -5.97
CA LEU A 150 1.62 -13.32 -5.24
C LEU A 150 2.18 -14.75 -5.29
N PRO A 151 3.07 -15.13 -4.35
CA PRO A 151 3.83 -16.38 -4.45
C PRO A 151 2.94 -17.62 -4.52
N ASP A 152 1.88 -17.66 -3.70
CA ASP A 152 0.95 -18.80 -3.64
C ASP A 152 0.12 -18.95 -4.93
N GLN A 153 -0.04 -17.87 -5.68
CA GLN A 153 -0.82 -17.83 -6.91
C GLN A 153 0.07 -17.91 -8.16
N LYS A 154 1.40 -17.89 -7.99
CA LYS A 154 2.39 -17.81 -9.08
C LYS A 154 2.09 -16.68 -10.08
N MET A 155 1.60 -15.55 -9.56
CA MET A 155 1.28 -14.36 -10.35
C MET A 155 2.15 -13.19 -9.92
N SER A 156 2.43 -12.30 -10.86
CA SER A 156 3.07 -11.03 -10.58
C SER A 156 2.56 -9.95 -11.53
N ALA A 157 2.64 -8.69 -11.08
CA ALA A 157 2.36 -7.53 -11.90
C ALA A 157 3.47 -6.50 -11.74
N ARG A 158 3.99 -6.02 -12.87
CA ARG A 158 4.99 -4.96 -12.93
C ARG A 158 4.29 -3.64 -13.21
N SER A 159 4.67 -2.58 -12.50
CA SER A 159 4.20 -1.22 -12.80
C SER A 159 4.80 -0.69 -14.10
N GLY A 160 4.25 0.42 -14.61
CA GLY A 160 5.02 1.28 -15.50
C GLY A 160 6.29 1.83 -14.82
N GLN A 161 7.13 2.50 -15.58
CA GLN A 161 8.29 3.22 -15.06
C GLN A 161 7.88 4.63 -14.61
N VAL A 162 8.27 4.98 -13.39
CA VAL A 162 8.25 6.37 -12.89
C VAL A 162 9.57 7.00 -13.27
N THR A 163 9.53 8.18 -13.90
CA THR A 163 10.71 8.95 -14.26
C THR A 163 10.61 10.35 -13.66
N PHE A 164 11.63 10.70 -12.89
CA PHE A 164 11.84 12.03 -12.34
C PHE A 164 12.88 12.75 -13.17
N THR A 165 12.62 14.02 -13.47
CA THR A 165 13.61 14.91 -14.10
C THR A 165 14.36 15.65 -13.00
N CYS A 166 15.68 15.74 -13.13
CA CYS A 166 16.50 16.41 -12.13
C CYS A 166 16.54 17.92 -12.38
N GLU A 167 16.37 18.70 -11.32
CA GLU A 167 16.73 20.12 -11.32
C GLU A 167 18.21 20.25 -11.68
N LYS A 168 18.53 21.24 -12.52
CA LYS A 168 19.91 21.57 -12.90
C LYS A 168 20.54 22.50 -11.88
#